data_AF-A0A7G8V0T6-F1
#
_entry.id   AF-A0A7G8V0T6-F1
#
_cell.length_a   1.000
_cell.length_b   1.000
_cell.length_c   1.000
_cell.angle_alpha   90.00
_cell.angle_beta   90.00
_cell.angle_gamma   90.00
#
_symmetry.space_group_name_H-M   'P 1'
#
loop_
_entity.id
_entity.type
_entity.pdbx_description
1 polymer ?
#
loop_
_entity_poly.entity_id
_entity_poly.type
_entity_poly.pdbx_seq_one_letter_code
_entity_poly.pdbx_strand_id
1 'polypeptide(L)'
;MRINSLISVYSLAAAFILISSSVTLAASPASDPTDSIPHSLFTVGIGGGLIGGLYDGFYPYELLKKHGDFGLGAPDKLDGELLVFKGEIYKTQHTGKTSLVNEHELTSFAMVNFFRADRRLAPPKGLNKGALFHYLDSVLTNVNGMYAIHISGKFKTVKTRAFPPVKAHQHTPLAEMLNLQKFFEYKNCEGDLIGYRLPPFMDNTNISGYHFHYLSTQKDNGGHIIDLLTDDIVIEIDTLNSYTIQPPATKDFEHFDFKKNREEDIKSVERGGKN
;
A
#
# COMPACT_ATOMS: atom_id res chain seq x y z
N MET A 1 29.19 88.97 5.08
CA MET A 1 27.75 88.63 5.03
C MET A 1 27.58 87.41 4.14
N ARG A 2 27.16 86.29 4.73
CA ARG A 2 26.52 85.07 4.17
C ARG A 2 26.42 84.90 2.63
N ILE A 3 26.90 83.76 2.08
CA ILE A 3 26.13 82.66 1.41
C ILE A 3 26.98 81.72 0.52
N ASN A 4 26.85 80.41 0.78
CA ASN A 4 26.93 79.18 -0.07
C ASN A 4 28.23 78.83 -0.82
N SER A 5 28.64 77.56 -1.04
CA SER A 5 27.95 76.24 -1.01
C SER A 5 28.98 75.09 -1.09
N LEU A 6 28.65 73.96 -0.43
CA LEU A 6 28.76 72.52 -0.79
C LEU A 6 29.69 72.13 -2.00
N ILE A 7 30.45 71.03 -2.04
CA ILE A 7 30.06 69.60 -2.01
C ILE A 7 31.32 68.69 -1.77
N SER A 8 31.07 67.59 -1.05
CA SER A 8 31.81 66.33 -0.81
C SER A 8 32.59 65.68 -1.97
N VAL A 9 33.68 64.94 -1.69
CA VAL A 9 33.83 63.48 -1.98
C VAL A 9 34.95 62.90 -1.08
N TYR A 10 34.59 62.01 -0.14
CA TYR A 10 35.55 61.08 0.49
C TYR A 10 35.53 59.77 -0.29
N SER A 11 36.67 59.35 -0.82
CA SER A 11 36.86 58.06 -1.48
C SER A 11 36.99 56.95 -0.42
N LEU A 12 35.94 56.16 -0.22
CA LEU A 12 36.02 54.88 0.49
C LEU A 12 36.31 53.78 -0.53
N ALA A 13 37.52 53.21 -0.49
CA ALA A 13 37.85 52.00 -1.23
C ALA A 13 37.20 50.79 -0.51
N ALA A 14 36.12 50.26 -1.08
CA ALA A 14 35.54 49.01 -0.62
C ALA A 14 36.32 47.82 -1.21
N ALA A 15 37.10 47.14 -0.37
CA ALA A 15 37.70 45.86 -0.73
C ALA A 15 36.62 44.77 -0.70
N PHE A 16 36.21 44.29 -1.88
CA PHE A 16 35.38 43.10 -2.01
C PHE A 16 36.24 41.86 -1.76
N ILE A 17 36.11 41.26 -0.58
CA ILE A 17 36.61 39.90 -0.31
C ILE A 17 35.53 38.93 -0.82
N LEU A 18 35.77 38.34 -2.00
CA LEU A 18 35.02 37.20 -2.50
C LEU A 18 35.36 35.97 -1.63
N ILE A 19 34.52 35.68 -0.64
CA ILE A 19 34.55 34.39 0.05
C ILE A 19 33.84 33.39 -0.87
N SER A 20 34.62 32.63 -1.64
CA SER A 20 34.09 31.47 -2.36
C SER A 20 33.78 30.36 -1.35
N SER A 21 32.57 30.36 -0.79
CA SER A 21 32.06 29.22 -0.04
C SER A 21 31.73 28.10 -1.03
N SER A 22 32.71 27.24 -1.27
CA SER A 22 32.48 25.95 -1.92
C SER A 22 31.58 25.12 -1.01
N VAL A 23 30.27 25.13 -1.28
CA VAL A 23 29.32 24.18 -0.71
C VAL A 23 29.66 22.82 -1.30
N THR A 24 30.46 22.04 -0.59
CA THR A 24 30.56 20.62 -0.84
C THR A 24 29.20 20.02 -0.52
N LEU A 25 28.45 19.64 -1.55
CA LEU A 25 27.30 18.77 -1.41
C LEU A 25 27.83 17.45 -0.86
N ALA A 26 27.76 17.26 0.46
CA ALA A 26 28.01 15.96 1.06
C ALA A 26 26.92 15.04 0.51
N ALA A 27 27.32 14.07 -0.30
CA ALA A 27 26.43 12.99 -0.68
C ALA A 27 25.92 12.34 0.60
N SER A 28 24.59 12.30 0.78
CA SER A 28 23.99 11.54 1.87
C SER A 28 24.51 10.11 1.79
N PRO A 29 24.99 9.51 2.90
CA PRO A 29 25.41 8.13 2.87
C PRO A 29 24.20 7.29 2.45
N ALA A 30 24.39 6.43 1.44
CA ALA A 30 23.42 5.41 1.12
C ALA A 30 23.17 4.60 2.39
N SER A 31 21.91 4.58 2.85
CA SER A 31 21.50 3.76 3.99
C SER A 31 21.87 2.30 3.70
N ASP A 32 22.61 1.70 4.61
CA ASP A 32 22.98 0.28 4.58
C ASP A 32 21.69 -0.57 4.55
N PRO A 33 21.57 -1.65 3.74
CA PRO A 33 20.35 -2.46 3.65
C PRO A 33 19.98 -3.19 4.95
N THR A 34 20.80 -3.04 5.98
CA THR A 34 20.75 -3.69 7.30
C THR A 34 19.95 -2.90 8.34
N ASP A 35 19.50 -1.67 8.04
CA ASP A 35 18.73 -0.81 8.96
C ASP A 35 17.21 -1.08 8.95
N SER A 36 16.76 -2.16 8.29
CA SER A 36 15.34 -2.53 8.31
C SER A 36 14.98 -3.09 9.69
N ILE A 37 14.01 -2.46 10.36
CA ILE A 37 13.42 -3.00 11.58
C ILE A 37 12.74 -4.33 11.22
N PRO A 38 13.21 -5.48 11.74
CA PRO A 38 12.59 -6.76 11.44
C PRO A 38 11.14 -6.76 11.89
N HIS A 39 10.26 -7.43 11.14
CA HIS A 39 8.83 -7.51 11.48
C HIS A 39 8.14 -6.14 11.53
N SER A 40 8.57 -5.18 10.71
CA SER A 40 7.92 -3.88 10.56
C SER A 40 6.96 -3.86 9.38
N LEU A 41 5.75 -3.35 9.60
CA LEU A 41 4.86 -2.91 8.54
C LEU A 41 5.30 -1.53 8.03
N PHE A 42 5.42 -1.37 6.72
CA PHE A 42 5.58 -0.08 6.07
C PHE A 42 4.37 0.18 5.18
N THR A 43 3.76 1.36 5.31
CA THR A 43 2.66 1.76 4.44
C THR A 43 2.97 3.07 3.75
N VAL A 44 2.46 3.16 2.53
CA VAL A 44 2.44 4.37 1.72
C VAL A 44 1.00 4.77 1.55
N GLY A 45 0.72 6.06 1.67
CA GLY A 45 -0.65 6.57 1.61
C GLY A 45 -1.39 6.31 2.92
N ILE A 46 -2.69 6.63 2.93
CA ILE A 46 -3.57 6.45 4.08
C ILE A 46 -4.82 5.71 3.60
N GLY A 47 -5.15 4.57 4.22
CA GLY A 47 -6.28 3.72 3.80
C GLY A 47 -7.61 4.48 3.70
N GLY A 48 -7.95 5.27 4.71
CA GLY A 48 -9.15 6.14 4.70
C GLY A 48 -9.10 7.22 3.60
N GLY A 49 -7.90 7.64 3.20
CA GLY A 49 -7.67 8.53 2.07
C GLY A 49 -7.99 7.86 0.74
N LEU A 50 -7.47 6.64 0.53
CA LEU A 50 -7.78 5.83 -0.65
C LEU A 50 -9.29 5.57 -0.75
N ILE A 51 -9.92 5.11 0.33
CA ILE A 51 -11.38 4.84 0.37
C ILE A 51 -12.18 6.11 0.03
N GLY A 52 -11.70 7.28 0.47
CA GLY A 52 -12.38 8.54 0.21
C GLY A 52 -11.95 9.29 -1.05
N GLY A 53 -11.12 8.71 -1.93
CA GLY A 53 -10.86 9.30 -3.26
C GLY A 53 -9.45 9.84 -3.51
N LEU A 54 -8.46 9.53 -2.67
CA LEU A 54 -7.05 9.88 -2.93
C LEU A 54 -6.37 8.79 -3.77
N TYR A 55 -6.64 8.78 -5.07
CA TYR A 55 -6.16 7.74 -6.00
C TYR A 55 -4.88 8.07 -6.73
N ASP A 56 -4.44 9.33 -6.72
CA ASP A 56 -3.26 9.73 -7.46
C ASP A 56 -2.00 9.18 -6.76
N GLY A 57 -1.21 8.44 -7.54
CA GLY A 57 0.04 7.85 -7.09
C GLY A 57 1.08 8.92 -6.83
N PHE A 58 1.84 8.74 -5.76
CA PHE A 58 2.88 9.70 -5.35
C PHE A 58 4.20 9.01 -4.98
N TYR A 59 4.19 7.69 -4.85
CA TYR A 59 5.33 6.92 -4.37
C TYR A 59 5.79 5.91 -5.41
N PRO A 60 7.05 5.99 -5.88
CA PRO A 60 7.62 5.04 -6.84
C PRO A 60 7.76 3.62 -6.29
N TYR A 61 7.51 2.63 -7.15
CA TYR A 61 7.70 1.22 -6.81
C TYR A 61 9.17 0.87 -6.48
N GLU A 62 10.13 1.51 -7.15
CA GLU A 62 11.57 1.36 -6.83
C GLU A 62 11.90 1.71 -5.37
N LEU A 63 11.18 2.68 -4.78
CA LEU A 63 11.33 3.04 -3.36
C LEU A 63 10.55 2.08 -2.48
N LEU A 64 9.35 1.66 -2.89
CA LEU A 64 8.51 0.72 -2.14
C LEU A 64 9.24 -0.60 -1.87
N LYS A 65 9.98 -1.11 -2.86
CA LYS A 65 10.78 -2.34 -2.76
C LYS A 65 11.88 -2.27 -1.70
N LYS A 66 12.30 -1.07 -1.28
CA LYS A 66 13.28 -0.91 -0.18
C LYS A 66 12.69 -1.19 1.20
N HIS A 67 11.36 -1.26 1.28
CA HIS A 67 10.63 -1.42 2.54
C HIS A 67 9.95 -2.79 2.69
N GLY A 68 9.93 -3.62 1.65
CA GLY A 68 9.40 -4.97 1.76
C GLY A 68 9.47 -5.80 0.48
N ASP A 69 9.35 -7.11 0.68
CA ASP A 69 9.30 -8.14 -0.38
C ASP A 69 7.93 -8.82 -0.48
N PHE A 70 6.98 -8.42 0.38
CA PHE A 70 5.65 -8.99 0.53
C PHE A 70 4.65 -7.87 0.81
N GLY A 71 3.48 -7.91 0.17
CA GLY A 71 2.45 -6.90 0.42
C GLY A 71 1.38 -6.77 -0.65
N LEU A 72 0.56 -5.74 -0.52
CA LEU A 72 -0.55 -5.45 -1.43
C LEU A 72 -0.90 -3.96 -1.42
N GLY A 73 -1.75 -3.51 -2.35
CA GLY A 73 -2.17 -2.12 -2.40
C GLY A 73 -2.99 -1.75 -3.63
N ALA A 74 -3.03 -0.45 -3.91
CA ALA A 74 -3.66 0.16 -5.07
C ALA A 74 -2.62 0.89 -5.93
N PRO A 75 -2.61 0.69 -7.25
CA PRO A 75 -1.81 1.47 -8.18
C PRO A 75 -2.24 2.95 -8.24
N ASP A 76 -1.43 3.76 -8.93
CA ASP A 76 -1.85 5.09 -9.40
C ASP A 76 -3.22 5.00 -10.11
N LYS A 77 -4.08 5.99 -9.82
CA LYS A 77 -5.44 6.13 -10.35
C LYS A 77 -6.33 4.92 -10.14
N LEU A 78 -6.05 4.08 -9.14
CA LEU A 78 -6.82 2.86 -8.89
C LEU A 78 -6.86 1.95 -10.15
N ASP A 79 -5.79 1.93 -10.96
CA ASP A 79 -5.69 1.10 -12.18
C ASP A 79 -5.50 -0.39 -11.83
N GLY A 80 -6.52 -1.00 -11.24
CA GLY A 80 -6.50 -2.39 -10.81
C GLY A 80 -6.03 -2.57 -9.38
N GLU A 81 -5.36 -3.70 -9.13
CA GLU A 81 -4.96 -4.15 -7.80
C GLU A 81 -3.46 -4.48 -7.79
N LEU A 82 -2.77 -4.07 -6.72
CA LEU A 82 -1.34 -4.29 -6.55
C LEU A 82 -1.07 -5.47 -5.63
N LEU A 83 -0.08 -6.30 -5.94
CA LEU A 83 0.43 -7.34 -5.06
C LEU A 83 1.96 -7.40 -5.15
N VAL A 84 2.63 -7.44 -4.00
CA VAL A 84 4.08 -7.55 -3.88
C VAL A 84 4.40 -8.95 -3.35
N PHE A 85 5.21 -9.71 -4.08
CA PHE A 85 5.59 -11.04 -3.67
C PHE A 85 7.01 -11.38 -4.12
N LYS A 86 7.83 -11.79 -3.14
CA LYS A 86 9.26 -12.12 -3.33
C LYS A 86 10.02 -10.98 -4.00
N GLY A 87 9.69 -9.74 -3.63
CA GLY A 87 10.33 -8.52 -4.14
C GLY A 87 9.86 -8.08 -5.53
N GLU A 88 9.00 -8.86 -6.19
CA GLU A 88 8.38 -8.49 -7.45
C GLU A 88 7.00 -7.88 -7.22
N ILE A 89 6.62 -6.93 -8.08
CA ILE A 89 5.36 -6.19 -7.96
C ILE A 89 4.49 -6.49 -9.17
N TYR A 90 3.29 -7.00 -8.91
CA TYR A 90 2.30 -7.41 -9.88
C TYR A 90 1.09 -6.47 -9.83
N LYS A 91 0.55 -6.15 -11.00
CA LYS A 91 -0.70 -5.40 -11.16
C LYS A 91 -1.72 -6.25 -11.89
N THR A 92 -2.86 -6.50 -11.26
CA THR A 92 -4.04 -7.11 -11.91
C THR A 92 -4.99 -6.02 -12.35
N GLN A 93 -5.18 -5.87 -13.66
CA GLN A 93 -6.05 -4.83 -14.23
C GLN A 93 -7.51 -5.28 -14.32
N HIS A 94 -8.43 -4.34 -14.55
CA HIS A 94 -9.86 -4.61 -14.80
C HIS A 94 -10.15 -5.53 -15.99
N THR A 95 -9.17 -5.81 -16.85
CA THR A 95 -9.27 -6.78 -17.94
C THR A 95 -9.03 -8.22 -17.47
N GLY A 96 -8.60 -8.40 -16.21
CA GLY A 96 -8.21 -9.69 -15.62
C GLY A 96 -6.73 -10.04 -15.81
N LYS A 97 -6.03 -9.31 -16.69
CA LYS A 97 -4.60 -9.53 -16.94
C LYS A 97 -3.79 -9.12 -15.72
N THR A 98 -2.91 -10.02 -15.28
CA THR A 98 -1.86 -9.71 -14.30
C THR A 98 -0.50 -9.64 -14.99
N SER A 99 0.28 -8.63 -14.66
CA SER A 99 1.65 -8.47 -15.17
C SER A 99 2.54 -7.75 -14.16
N LEU A 100 3.85 -7.85 -14.35
CA LEU A 100 4.81 -7.01 -13.64
C LEU A 100 4.58 -5.53 -13.95
N VAL A 101 4.77 -4.69 -12.95
CA VAL A 101 4.77 -3.22 -13.09
C VAL A 101 6.13 -2.73 -13.58
N ASN A 102 6.17 -1.51 -14.12
CA ASN A 102 7.42 -0.80 -14.33
C ASN A 102 7.84 -0.15 -13.01
N GLU A 103 9.12 -0.22 -12.62
CA GLU A 103 9.59 0.27 -11.31
C GLU A 103 9.44 1.79 -11.12
N HIS A 104 9.28 2.56 -12.20
CA HIS A 104 9.02 4.00 -12.18
C HIS A 104 7.53 4.35 -12.12
N GLU A 105 6.63 3.38 -12.23
CA GLU A 105 5.21 3.59 -11.94
C GLU A 105 5.01 3.87 -10.44
N LEU A 106 3.86 4.46 -10.11
CA LEU A 106 3.55 4.95 -8.79
C LEU A 106 2.41 4.15 -8.14
N THR A 107 2.41 4.12 -6.81
CA THR A 107 1.28 3.69 -5.99
C THR A 107 0.64 4.85 -5.25
N SER A 108 -0.68 4.78 -5.05
CA SER A 108 -1.46 5.68 -4.20
C SER A 108 -1.58 5.16 -2.77
N PHE A 109 -1.61 3.84 -2.61
CA PHE A 109 -1.62 3.17 -1.33
C PHE A 109 -0.97 1.79 -1.42
N ALA A 110 -0.08 1.46 -0.50
CA ALA A 110 0.49 0.11 -0.40
C ALA A 110 0.85 -0.22 1.04
N MET A 111 0.79 -1.51 1.37
CA MET A 111 1.25 -2.09 2.63
C MET A 111 2.29 -3.14 2.29
N VAL A 112 3.50 -3.02 2.83
CA VAL A 112 4.59 -3.96 2.59
C VAL A 112 5.38 -4.26 3.87
N ASN A 113 5.98 -5.44 3.93
CA ASN A 113 7.00 -5.80 4.91
C ASN A 113 8.01 -6.76 4.27
N PHE A 114 9.17 -6.92 4.90
CA PHE A 114 10.05 -8.06 4.61
C PHE A 114 9.51 -9.29 5.33
N PHE A 115 8.84 -10.17 4.61
CA PHE A 115 8.09 -11.28 5.20
C PHE A 115 9.01 -12.36 5.75
N ARG A 116 8.88 -12.65 7.04
CA ARG A 116 9.64 -13.68 7.74
C ARG A 116 8.69 -14.47 8.65
N ALA A 117 8.22 -15.61 8.15
CA ALA A 117 7.26 -16.42 8.87
C ALA A 117 7.81 -16.89 10.23
N ASP A 118 7.06 -16.63 11.30
CA ASP A 118 7.31 -17.15 12.66
C ASP A 118 6.46 -18.39 12.95
N ARG A 119 5.38 -18.60 12.19
CA ARG A 119 4.45 -19.73 12.35
C ARG A 119 4.06 -20.29 11.00
N ARG A 120 3.87 -21.61 10.96
CA ARG A 120 3.40 -22.36 9.79
C ARG A 120 2.31 -23.33 10.22
N LEU A 121 1.17 -23.30 9.52
CA LEU A 121 -0.05 -24.03 9.85
C LEU A 121 -0.56 -24.78 8.61
N ALA A 122 -1.22 -25.91 8.87
CA ALA A 122 -1.96 -26.67 7.87
C ALA A 122 -3.43 -26.77 8.34
N PRO A 123 -4.35 -25.94 7.82
CA PRO A 123 -5.74 -25.97 8.21
C PRO A 123 -6.47 -27.19 7.63
N PRO A 124 -7.69 -27.51 8.11
CA PRO A 124 -8.59 -28.41 7.40
C PRO A 124 -8.86 -27.94 5.97
N LYS A 125 -9.13 -28.87 5.06
CA LYS A 125 -9.52 -28.54 3.68
C LYS A 125 -10.95 -28.00 3.61
N GLY A 126 -11.27 -27.28 2.53
CA GLY A 126 -12.65 -26.91 2.22
C GLY A 126 -13.20 -25.76 3.05
N LEU A 127 -12.33 -24.94 3.64
CA LEU A 127 -12.74 -23.70 4.30
C LEU A 127 -13.17 -22.68 3.24
N ASN A 128 -14.41 -22.18 3.34
CA ASN A 128 -14.81 -20.96 2.65
C ASN A 128 -14.18 -19.72 3.32
N LYS A 129 -14.33 -18.52 2.74
CA LYS A 129 -13.73 -17.29 3.30
C LYS A 129 -14.03 -17.08 4.79
N GLY A 130 -15.30 -17.22 5.18
CA GLY A 130 -15.72 -17.04 6.59
C GLY A 130 -15.08 -18.08 7.53
N ALA A 131 -15.07 -19.35 7.13
CA ALA A 131 -14.46 -20.43 7.90
C ALA A 131 -12.93 -20.29 7.99
N LEU A 132 -12.27 -19.79 6.92
CA LEU A 132 -10.84 -19.50 6.93
C LEU A 132 -10.51 -18.37 7.92
N PHE A 133 -11.26 -17.28 7.90
CA PHE A 133 -11.05 -16.16 8.83
C PHE A 133 -11.32 -16.60 10.27
N HIS A 134 -12.37 -17.40 10.50
CA HIS A 134 -12.63 -17.97 11.82
C HIS A 134 -11.50 -18.90 12.31
N TYR A 135 -10.93 -19.72 11.41
CA TYR A 135 -9.75 -20.53 11.73
C TYR A 135 -8.56 -19.65 12.12
N LEU A 136 -8.26 -18.61 11.34
CA LEU A 136 -7.19 -17.65 11.65
C LEU A 136 -7.43 -16.96 13.00
N ASP A 137 -8.66 -16.54 13.31
CA ASP A 137 -9.00 -15.93 14.60
C ASP A 137 -8.81 -16.88 15.78
N SER A 138 -9.05 -18.18 15.59
CA SER A 138 -8.82 -19.19 16.63
C SER A 138 -7.34 -19.35 17.01
N VAL A 139 -6.41 -19.02 16.09
CA VAL A 139 -4.96 -19.18 16.29
C VAL A 139 -4.22 -17.86 16.49
N LEU A 140 -4.82 -16.74 16.10
CA LEU A 140 -4.32 -15.36 16.25
C LEU A 140 -5.07 -14.67 17.41
N THR A 141 -4.80 -15.13 18.63
CA THR A 141 -5.58 -14.74 19.83
C THR A 141 -5.30 -13.31 20.32
N ASN A 142 -4.15 -12.72 19.99
CA ASN A 142 -3.93 -11.29 20.24
C ASN A 142 -4.68 -10.46 19.18
N VAL A 143 -5.89 -10.04 19.53
CA VAL A 143 -6.77 -9.23 18.68
C VAL A 143 -6.18 -7.87 18.30
N ASN A 144 -5.19 -7.39 19.06
CA ASN A 144 -4.49 -6.13 18.82
C ASN A 144 -3.15 -6.32 18.08
N GLY A 145 -2.82 -7.55 17.66
CA GLY A 145 -1.63 -7.85 16.88
C GLY A 145 -1.78 -7.46 15.41
N MET A 146 -0.65 -7.10 14.79
CA MET A 146 -0.51 -6.93 13.35
C MET A 146 0.08 -8.22 12.77
N TYR A 147 -0.53 -8.76 11.72
CA TYR A 147 -0.08 -10.01 11.12
C TYR A 147 0.03 -9.87 9.61
N ALA A 148 1.19 -10.19 9.04
CA ALA A 148 1.31 -10.54 7.63
C ALA A 148 1.04 -12.03 7.48
N ILE A 149 0.24 -12.40 6.48
CA ILE A 149 -0.29 -13.76 6.31
C ILE A 149 -0.13 -14.18 4.86
N HIS A 150 0.67 -15.21 4.64
CA HIS A 150 0.86 -15.86 3.36
C HIS A 150 0.07 -17.17 3.34
N ILE A 151 -0.82 -17.35 2.37
CA ILE A 151 -1.54 -18.62 2.18
C ILE A 151 -1.25 -19.13 0.78
N SER A 152 -0.46 -20.20 0.68
CA SER A 152 -0.09 -20.80 -0.60
C SER A 152 -0.72 -22.17 -0.77
N GLY A 153 -1.13 -22.51 -1.99
CA GLY A 153 -1.55 -23.86 -2.34
C GLY A 153 -2.74 -23.87 -3.28
N LYS A 154 -3.56 -24.92 -3.16
CA LYS A 154 -4.69 -25.20 -4.04
C LYS A 154 -5.99 -24.66 -3.47
N PHE A 155 -6.79 -24.12 -4.37
CA PHE A 155 -8.11 -23.61 -4.08
C PHE A 155 -9.11 -24.24 -5.06
N LYS A 156 -10.24 -24.70 -4.53
CA LYS A 156 -11.38 -25.12 -5.37
C LYS A 156 -11.93 -23.93 -6.14
N THR A 157 -12.08 -22.78 -5.46
CA THR A 157 -12.45 -21.52 -6.09
C THR A 157 -11.72 -20.34 -5.46
N VAL A 158 -11.38 -19.35 -6.27
CA VAL A 158 -11.01 -18.00 -5.83
C VAL A 158 -11.79 -17.01 -6.68
N LYS A 159 -12.52 -16.11 -6.03
CA LYS A 159 -13.20 -14.98 -6.67
C LYS A 159 -12.46 -13.71 -6.30
N THR A 160 -12.03 -12.94 -7.30
CA THR A 160 -11.34 -11.67 -7.11
C THR A 160 -12.10 -10.52 -7.77
N ARG A 161 -11.67 -9.29 -7.49
CA ARG A 161 -12.07 -8.08 -8.23
C ARG A 161 -10.84 -7.25 -8.63
N ALA A 162 -11.01 -6.42 -9.65
CA ALA A 162 -10.12 -5.30 -9.97
C ALA A 162 -10.91 -4.10 -10.50
N PHE A 163 -10.42 -2.88 -10.21
CA PHE A 163 -11.02 -1.64 -10.70
C PHE A 163 -10.42 -1.17 -12.04
N PRO A 164 -11.22 -0.52 -12.91
CA PRO A 164 -10.67 0.29 -14.00
C PRO A 164 -10.07 1.59 -13.46
N PRO A 165 -9.12 2.20 -14.18
CA PRO A 165 -8.50 3.44 -13.74
C PRO A 165 -9.52 4.59 -13.66
N VAL A 166 -9.33 5.46 -12.68
CA VAL A 166 -10.06 6.73 -12.56
C VAL A 166 -9.30 7.87 -13.24
N LYS A 167 -9.96 9.02 -13.39
CA LYS A 167 -9.28 10.24 -13.82
C LYS A 167 -8.46 10.83 -12.67
N ALA A 168 -7.38 11.54 -13.01
CA ALA A 168 -6.61 12.29 -12.02
C ALA A 168 -7.51 13.26 -11.25
N HIS A 169 -7.26 13.44 -9.95
CA HIS A 169 -8.07 14.24 -9.02
C HIS A 169 -9.56 13.85 -8.95
N GLN A 170 -9.90 12.61 -9.32
CA GLN A 170 -11.25 12.10 -9.12
C GLN A 170 -11.43 11.68 -7.66
N HIS A 171 -12.11 12.50 -6.87
CA HIS A 171 -12.32 12.25 -5.43
C HIS A 171 -13.64 11.52 -5.11
N THR A 172 -14.21 10.80 -6.08
CA THR A 172 -15.40 9.99 -5.84
C THR A 172 -15.04 8.88 -4.83
N PRO A 173 -15.76 8.73 -3.70
CA PRO A 173 -15.49 7.67 -2.75
C PRO A 173 -15.56 6.28 -3.40
N LEU A 174 -14.70 5.36 -2.98
CA LEU A 174 -14.57 4.05 -3.60
C LEU A 174 -15.87 3.24 -3.54
N ALA A 175 -16.60 3.38 -2.43
CA ALA A 175 -17.89 2.74 -2.23
C ALA A 175 -18.96 3.20 -3.26
N GLU A 176 -18.83 4.39 -3.84
CA GLU A 176 -19.72 4.87 -4.90
C GLU A 176 -19.36 4.34 -6.29
N MET A 177 -18.18 3.73 -6.43
CA MET A 177 -17.67 3.21 -7.71
C MET A 177 -17.75 1.68 -7.82
N LEU A 178 -18.34 0.98 -6.84
CA LEU A 178 -18.39 -0.50 -6.81
C LEU A 178 -19.06 -1.12 -8.04
N ASN A 179 -19.89 -0.39 -8.77
CA ASN A 179 -20.46 -0.84 -10.05
C ASN A 179 -19.43 -0.90 -11.20
N LEU A 180 -18.27 -0.24 -11.06
CA LEU A 180 -17.20 -0.22 -12.06
C LEU A 180 -16.26 -1.41 -11.96
N GLN A 181 -16.14 -2.02 -10.77
CA GLN A 181 -15.23 -3.14 -10.55
C GLN A 181 -15.59 -4.34 -11.44
N LYS A 182 -14.58 -5.10 -11.84
CA LYS A 182 -14.72 -6.34 -12.61
C LYS A 182 -14.38 -7.52 -11.72
N PHE A 183 -15.22 -8.54 -11.74
CA PHE A 183 -15.03 -9.75 -10.97
C PHE A 183 -14.46 -10.86 -11.85
N PHE A 184 -13.60 -11.68 -11.27
CA PHE A 184 -13.02 -12.86 -11.91
C PHE A 184 -13.20 -14.07 -10.99
N GLU A 185 -13.43 -15.24 -11.58
CA GLU A 185 -13.58 -16.49 -10.84
C GLU A 185 -12.64 -17.54 -11.43
N TYR A 186 -11.80 -18.10 -10.56
CA TYR A 186 -10.83 -19.13 -10.89
C TYR A 186 -11.24 -20.43 -10.19
N LYS A 187 -11.26 -21.54 -10.94
CA LYS A 187 -11.68 -22.87 -10.44
C LYS A 187 -10.52 -23.84 -10.48
N ASN A 188 -10.40 -24.68 -9.46
CA ASN A 188 -9.33 -25.67 -9.31
C ASN A 188 -7.95 -25.05 -9.58
N CYS A 189 -7.69 -23.92 -8.93
CA CYS A 189 -6.52 -23.09 -9.18
C CYS A 189 -5.48 -23.25 -8.07
N GLU A 190 -4.27 -22.83 -8.36
CA GLU A 190 -3.15 -22.85 -7.44
C GLU A 190 -2.48 -21.46 -7.45
N GLY A 191 -2.08 -20.99 -6.28
CA GLY A 191 -1.44 -19.69 -6.15
C GLY A 191 -1.23 -19.26 -4.71
N ASP A 192 -1.03 -17.96 -4.56
CA ASP A 192 -0.64 -17.30 -3.33
C ASP A 192 -1.70 -16.27 -2.94
N LEU A 193 -2.16 -16.31 -1.69
CA LEU A 193 -2.81 -15.18 -1.04
C LEU A 193 -1.79 -14.44 -0.20
N ILE A 194 -1.69 -13.15 -0.46
CA ILE A 194 -0.80 -12.22 0.21
C ILE A 194 -1.70 -11.23 0.92
N GLY A 195 -1.51 -11.04 2.22
CA GLY A 195 -2.39 -10.16 2.96
C GLY A 195 -2.02 -9.98 4.42
N TYR A 196 -2.92 -9.30 5.11
CA TYR A 196 -2.71 -8.85 6.47
C TYR A 196 -3.97 -9.05 7.33
N ARG A 197 -3.76 -9.21 8.64
CA ARG A 197 -4.79 -8.94 9.66
C ARG A 197 -4.32 -7.77 10.52
N LEU A 198 -4.98 -6.63 10.39
CA LEU A 198 -4.65 -5.43 11.14
C LEU A 198 -5.68 -5.13 12.25
N PRO A 199 -5.24 -4.61 13.40
CA PRO A 199 -6.11 -4.34 14.53
C PRO A 199 -6.95 -3.05 14.35
N PRO A 200 -8.10 -2.92 15.03
CA PRO A 200 -9.01 -1.78 14.85
C PRO A 200 -8.39 -0.40 15.14
N PHE A 201 -7.38 -0.30 16.01
CA PHE A 201 -6.73 0.99 16.29
C PHE A 201 -5.97 1.57 15.09
N MET A 202 -5.76 0.78 14.03
CA MET A 202 -5.11 1.22 12.79
C MET A 202 -6.10 1.71 11.72
N ASP A 203 -7.41 1.70 12.01
CA ASP A 203 -8.41 2.31 11.13
C ASP A 203 -8.03 3.77 10.80
N ASN A 204 -8.45 4.22 9.62
CA ASN A 204 -7.92 5.38 8.88
C ASN A 204 -6.55 5.16 8.26
N THR A 205 -5.52 4.89 9.06
CA THR A 205 -4.16 4.73 8.50
C THR A 205 -4.10 3.54 7.54
N ASN A 206 -4.89 2.49 7.84
CA ASN A 206 -5.14 1.33 7.01
C ASN A 206 -6.63 0.98 6.98
N ILE A 207 -6.93 -0.21 6.46
CA ILE A 207 -8.20 -0.93 6.58
C ILE A 207 -7.97 -2.05 7.60
N SER A 208 -8.60 -1.99 8.78
CA SER A 208 -8.46 -3.05 9.77
C SER A 208 -9.21 -4.34 9.38
N GLY A 209 -8.89 -5.44 10.06
CA GLY A 209 -9.39 -6.76 9.73
C GLY A 209 -8.53 -7.46 8.68
N TYR A 210 -9.13 -8.43 7.99
CA TYR A 210 -8.47 -9.24 6.98
C TYR A 210 -8.55 -8.57 5.60
N HIS A 211 -7.40 -8.38 4.96
CA HIS A 211 -7.29 -7.87 3.59
C HIS A 211 -6.29 -8.74 2.83
N PHE A 212 -6.73 -9.38 1.75
CA PHE A 212 -5.92 -10.27 0.93
C PHE A 212 -6.07 -10.00 -0.56
N HIS A 213 -4.95 -10.08 -1.27
CA HIS A 213 -4.90 -10.15 -2.73
C HIS A 213 -4.43 -11.56 -3.14
N TYR A 214 -4.86 -12.01 -4.31
CA TYR A 214 -4.51 -13.30 -4.90
C TYR A 214 -3.55 -13.12 -6.08
N LEU A 215 -2.66 -14.10 -6.27
CA LEU A 215 -1.77 -14.22 -7.42
C LEU A 215 -1.65 -15.70 -7.81
N SER A 216 -2.00 -16.03 -9.06
CA SER A 216 -1.87 -17.40 -9.57
C SER A 216 -0.41 -17.88 -9.58
N THR A 217 -0.21 -19.20 -9.58
CA THR A 217 1.13 -19.81 -9.78
C THR A 217 1.76 -19.36 -11.10
N GLN A 218 0.95 -19.19 -12.15
CA GLN A 218 1.40 -18.73 -13.48
C GLN A 218 1.66 -17.21 -13.54
N LYS A 219 1.30 -16.46 -12.49
CA LYS A 219 1.53 -15.00 -12.37
C LYS A 219 0.79 -14.17 -13.43
N ASP A 220 -0.29 -14.71 -13.97
CA ASP A 220 -1.10 -14.14 -15.05
C ASP A 220 -2.52 -13.75 -14.61
N ASN A 221 -2.95 -14.18 -13.43
CA ASN A 221 -4.26 -13.95 -12.83
C ASN A 221 -4.12 -13.54 -11.36
N GLY A 222 -5.05 -12.72 -10.86
CA GLY A 222 -4.94 -12.18 -9.51
C GLY A 222 -6.09 -11.27 -9.09
N GLY A 223 -5.79 -10.33 -8.19
CA GLY A 223 -6.71 -9.28 -7.74
C GLY A 223 -7.10 -9.36 -6.27
N HIS A 224 -7.89 -8.41 -5.81
CA HIS A 224 -8.40 -8.35 -4.45
C HIS A 224 -9.43 -9.46 -4.21
N ILE A 225 -9.30 -10.25 -3.14
CA ILE A 225 -10.23 -11.37 -2.92
C ILE A 225 -11.62 -10.90 -2.54
N ILE A 226 -12.62 -11.57 -3.07
CA ILE A 226 -14.03 -11.39 -2.72
C ILE A 226 -14.55 -12.62 -2.00
N ASP A 227 -14.22 -13.80 -2.50
CA ASP A 227 -14.58 -15.07 -1.88
C ASP A 227 -13.61 -16.18 -2.29
N LEU A 228 -13.60 -17.29 -1.56
CA LEU A 228 -12.77 -18.44 -1.86
C LEU A 228 -13.33 -19.72 -1.26
N LEU A 229 -12.84 -20.84 -1.78
CA LEU A 229 -12.96 -22.17 -1.19
C LEU A 229 -11.60 -22.85 -1.26
N THR A 230 -10.97 -23.05 -0.10
CA THR A 230 -9.66 -23.68 0.02
C THR A 230 -9.71 -25.18 -0.29
N ASP A 231 -8.56 -25.72 -0.69
CA ASP A 231 -8.31 -27.17 -0.75
C ASP A 231 -7.03 -27.49 0.04
N ASP A 232 -5.96 -27.95 -0.63
CA ASP A 232 -4.65 -28.18 -0.02
C ASP A 232 -3.85 -26.87 0.09
N ILE A 233 -3.91 -26.22 1.25
CA ILE A 233 -3.19 -24.97 1.53
C ILE A 233 -2.24 -25.08 2.72
N VAL A 234 -1.24 -24.20 2.74
CA VAL A 234 -0.36 -23.92 3.87
C VAL A 234 -0.53 -22.44 4.23
N ILE A 235 -0.58 -22.15 5.53
CA ILE A 235 -0.64 -20.78 6.05
C ILE A 235 0.67 -20.49 6.77
N GLU A 236 1.35 -19.43 6.37
CA GLU A 236 2.52 -18.87 7.04
C GLU A 236 2.17 -17.49 7.59
N ILE A 237 2.60 -17.21 8.82
CA ILE A 237 2.26 -15.97 9.54
C ILE A 237 3.55 -15.34 10.00
N ASP A 238 3.61 -14.02 9.88
CA ASP A 238 4.65 -13.15 10.41
C ASP A 238 4.00 -12.10 11.32
N THR A 239 4.30 -12.16 12.62
CA THR A 239 3.78 -11.21 13.62
C THR A 239 4.58 -9.91 13.56
N LEU A 240 3.93 -8.83 13.16
CA LEU A 240 4.56 -7.52 13.02
C LEU A 240 4.52 -6.76 14.36
N ASN A 241 5.63 -6.09 14.69
CA ASN A 241 5.83 -5.43 15.98
C ASN A 241 6.01 -3.91 15.88
N SER A 242 6.12 -3.40 14.66
CA SER A 242 6.37 -1.98 14.38
C SER A 242 5.66 -1.57 13.10
N TYR A 243 5.42 -0.26 12.98
CA TYR A 243 4.64 0.32 11.91
C TYR A 243 5.18 1.69 11.54
N THR A 244 5.47 1.89 10.26
CA THR A 244 5.90 3.15 9.67
C THR A 244 4.95 3.57 8.56
N ILE A 245 4.63 4.86 8.49
CA ILE A 245 3.73 5.45 7.49
C ILE A 245 4.49 6.49 6.69
N GLN A 246 4.38 6.39 5.37
CA GLN A 246 4.72 7.47 4.44
C GLN A 246 3.43 8.16 3.97
N PRO A 247 3.05 9.30 4.58
CA PRO A 247 1.88 10.05 4.13
C PRO A 247 2.13 10.68 2.74
N PRO A 248 1.08 10.90 1.94
CA PRO A 248 1.17 11.68 0.71
C PRO A 248 1.57 13.12 0.99
N ALA A 249 2.45 13.66 0.14
CA ALA A 249 2.81 15.08 0.14
C ALA A 249 2.09 15.83 -1.01
N THR A 250 0.77 15.66 -1.10
CA THR A 250 -0.07 16.21 -2.17
C THR A 250 -1.07 17.23 -1.64
N LYS A 251 -1.48 18.19 -2.47
CA LYS A 251 -2.50 19.19 -2.10
C LYS A 251 -3.83 18.54 -1.72
N ASP A 252 -4.22 17.48 -2.41
CA ASP A 252 -5.47 16.79 -2.14
C ASP A 252 -5.44 16.16 -0.74
N PHE A 253 -4.29 15.63 -0.31
CA PHE A 253 -4.08 15.12 1.04
C PHE A 253 -4.12 16.23 2.10
N GLU A 254 -3.48 17.38 1.85
CA GLU A 254 -3.49 18.55 2.77
C GLU A 254 -4.90 19.04 3.11
N HIS A 255 -5.84 18.90 2.17
CA HIS A 255 -7.22 19.37 2.31
C HIS A 255 -8.23 18.24 2.56
N PHE A 256 -7.76 16.99 2.73
CA PHE A 256 -8.64 15.84 2.90
C PHE A 256 -9.25 15.78 4.31
N ASP A 257 -10.57 15.59 4.38
CA ASP A 257 -11.28 15.45 5.66
C ASP A 257 -11.24 14.00 6.19
N PHE A 258 -10.27 13.72 7.05
CA PHE A 258 -10.15 12.47 7.81
C PHE A 258 -11.14 12.34 8.97
N LYS A 259 -11.92 13.38 9.32
CA LYS A 259 -12.92 13.29 10.40
C LYS A 259 -14.22 12.62 9.94
N LYS A 260 -14.51 12.63 8.64
CA LYS A 260 -15.69 11.96 8.09
C LYS A 260 -15.61 10.44 8.34
N ASN A 261 -16.63 9.90 9.02
CA ASN A 261 -16.78 8.47 9.24
C ASN A 261 -16.99 7.74 7.90
N ARG A 262 -16.17 6.71 7.66
CA ARG A 262 -16.16 5.89 6.44
C ARG A 262 -16.30 4.39 6.72
N GLU A 263 -16.74 3.99 7.90
CA GLU A 263 -16.85 2.57 8.27
C GLU A 263 -17.72 1.75 7.30
N GLU A 264 -18.87 2.29 6.89
CA GLU A 264 -19.76 1.61 5.94
C GLU A 264 -19.19 1.59 4.52
N ASP A 265 -18.44 2.63 4.13
CA ASP A 265 -17.73 2.67 2.85
C ASP A 265 -16.68 1.55 2.80
N ILE A 266 -15.87 1.42 3.86
CA ILE A 266 -14.86 0.36 4.01
C ILE A 266 -15.51 -1.02 3.92
N LYS A 267 -16.56 -1.28 4.70
CA LYS A 267 -17.26 -2.58 4.67
C LYS A 267 -17.79 -2.91 3.28
N SER A 268 -18.34 -1.92 2.57
CA SER A 268 -18.89 -2.11 1.22
C SER A 268 -17.79 -2.43 0.20
N VAL A 269 -16.64 -1.76 0.31
CA VAL A 269 -15.48 -1.97 -0.57
C VAL A 269 -14.89 -3.36 -0.41
N GLU A 270 -14.65 -3.80 0.82
CA GLU A 270 -14.05 -5.11 1.13
C GLU A 270 -14.99 -6.29 0.84
N ARG A 271 -16.30 -6.05 0.81
CA ARG A 271 -17.29 -7.06 0.40
C ARG A 271 -17.51 -7.10 -1.11
N GLY A 272 -17.04 -6.09 -1.83
CA GLY A 272 -17.32 -5.91 -3.25
C GLY A 272 -18.78 -5.54 -3.55
N GLY A 273 -19.50 -4.94 -2.60
CA GLY A 273 -20.91 -4.57 -2.80
C GLY A 273 -21.49 -3.80 -1.62
N LYS A 274 -22.50 -2.96 -1.91
CA LYS A 274 -23.37 -2.41 -0.87
C LYS A 274 -24.41 -3.49 -0.55
N ASN A 275 -24.51 -3.86 0.73
CA ASN A 275 -25.66 -4.64 1.20
C ASN A 275 -26.92 -3.76 1.14
#